data_AF-A0A947AIY5-F1
#
_entry.id   AF-A0A947AIY5-F1
#
_cell.length_a   1.000
_cell.length_b   1.000
_cell.length_c   1.000
_cell.angle_alpha   90.00
_cell.angle_beta   90.00
_cell.angle_gamma   90.00
#
_symmetry.space_group_name_H-M   'P 1'
#
loop_
_entity.id
_entity.type
_entity.pdbx_description
1 polymer ?
#
loop_
_entity_poly.entity_id
_entity_poly.type
_entity_poly.pdbx_seq_one_letter_code
_entity_poly.pdbx_strand_id
1 'polypeptide(L)'
;AQLFIPGENLSPTQIIGLCCAFIGILIIFRESLSFPSMKMLIGDSMLVGAAIFWGSTTVLIKASPLVMIKPSKTLLYQLAVSAAILPVASWLKGEPGIALLTPLIVSSIIYQTVWVAFVTYLAWFWLVRHYPPSRLASFTFLSPLVGVLAGGFFLNEPISPMLIISLVLVGAGIYLVNR
;
A
#
# COMPACT_ATOMS: atom_id res chain seq x y z
N ALA A 1 -15.28 5.24 1.52
CA ALA A 1 -15.77 4.11 2.33
C ALA A 1 -17.16 4.41 2.89
N GLN A 2 -17.29 5.35 3.84
CA GLN A 2 -18.56 5.70 4.50
C GLN A 2 -19.73 6.05 3.57
N LEU A 3 -19.47 6.70 2.42
CA LEU A 3 -20.51 7.02 1.43
C LEU A 3 -20.97 5.83 0.59
N PHE A 4 -20.15 4.79 0.44
CA PHE A 4 -20.35 3.71 -0.55
C PHE A 4 -20.56 2.33 0.09
N ILE A 5 -20.16 2.14 1.35
CA ILE A 5 -20.27 0.88 2.06
C ILE A 5 -21.36 1.05 3.14
N PRO A 6 -22.55 0.45 2.96
CA PRO A 6 -23.65 0.58 3.91
C PRO A 6 -23.25 0.08 5.31
N GLY A 7 -23.51 0.90 6.33
CA GLY A 7 -23.21 0.56 7.72
C GLY A 7 -21.79 0.89 8.20
N GLU A 8 -20.90 1.37 7.32
CA GLU A 8 -19.61 1.90 7.76
C GLU A 8 -19.72 3.37 8.15
N ASN A 9 -19.60 3.64 9.44
CA ASN A 9 -19.42 4.99 9.95
C ASN A 9 -18.06 5.10 10.62
N LEU A 10 -17.27 6.09 10.21
CA LEU A 10 -16.03 6.43 10.89
C LEU A 10 -16.38 7.13 12.19
N SER A 11 -15.99 6.54 13.32
CA SER A 11 -16.11 7.25 14.60
C SER A 11 -15.11 8.41 14.62
N PRO A 12 -15.40 9.49 15.38
CA PRO A 12 -14.42 10.56 15.59
C PRO A 12 -13.07 10.05 16.12
N THR A 13 -13.08 9.00 16.95
CA THR A 13 -11.85 8.36 17.46
C THR A 13 -11.03 7.70 16.35
N GLN A 14 -11.68 7.06 15.37
CA GLN A 14 -10.99 6.47 14.23
C GLN A 14 -10.38 7.55 13.32
N ILE A 15 -11.07 8.67 13.11
CA ILE A 15 -10.53 9.78 12.33
C ILE A 15 -9.28 10.35 13.01
N ILE A 16 -9.36 10.62 14.31
CA ILE A 16 -8.21 11.11 15.10
C ILE A 16 -7.05 10.10 15.02
N GLY A 17 -7.31 8.81 15.17
CA GLY A 17 -6.29 7.77 15.09
C GLY A 17 -5.63 7.68 13.71
N LEU A 18 -6.41 7.78 12.62
CA LEU A 18 -5.87 7.82 11.25
C LEU A 18 -5.03 9.07 11.00
N CYS A 19 -5.49 10.25 11.45
CA CYS A 19 -4.72 11.49 11.37
C CYS A 19 -3.41 11.40 12.16
N CYS A 20 -3.44 10.84 13.38
CA CYS A 20 -2.27 10.64 14.20
C CYS A 20 -1.22 9.75 13.51
N ALA A 21 -1.66 8.62 12.95
CA ALA A 21 -0.77 7.74 12.19
C ALA A 21 -0.21 8.41 10.94
N PHE A 22 -1.04 9.14 10.19
CA PHE A 22 -0.60 9.89 9.00
C PHE A 22 0.44 10.97 9.34
N ILE A 23 0.25 11.71 10.44
CA ILE A 23 1.23 12.70 10.92
C ILE A 23 2.56 12.01 11.29
N GLY A 24 2.52 10.83 11.90
CA GLY A 24 3.73 10.03 12.15
C GLY A 24 4.48 9.72 10.86
N ILE A 25 3.79 9.37 9.77
CA ILE A 25 4.40 9.17 8.46
C ILE A 25 4.97 10.46 7.87
N LEU A 26 4.31 11.60 8.04
CA LEU A 26 4.85 12.88 7.57
C LEU A 26 6.15 13.26 8.31
N ILE A 27 6.24 12.96 9.61
CA ILE A 27 7.43 13.28 10.41
C ILE A 27 8.64 12.47 9.96
N ILE A 28 8.48 11.17 9.72
CA ILE A 28 9.60 10.32 9.28
C ILE A 28 10.10 10.69 7.88
N PHE A 29 9.20 11.11 6.96
CA PHE A 29 9.55 11.51 5.59
C PHE A 29 9.78 13.02 5.43
N ARG A 30 9.88 13.78 6.52
CA ARG A 30 9.98 15.25 6.45
C ARG A 30 11.20 15.73 5.66
N GLU A 31 12.29 14.98 5.69
CA GLU A 31 13.55 15.35 5.03
C GLU A 31 13.45 15.18 3.51
N SER A 32 12.45 14.42 3.03
CA SER A 32 12.13 14.30 1.61
C SER A 32 11.29 15.48 1.09
N LEU A 33 10.77 16.35 1.95
CA LEU A 33 10.02 17.55 1.58
C LEU A 33 10.98 18.69 1.19
N SER A 34 11.45 18.65 -0.05
CA SER A 34 12.30 19.68 -0.67
C SER A 34 11.53 20.56 -1.65
N PHE A 35 12.13 21.65 -2.14
CA PHE A 35 11.50 22.50 -3.16
C PHE A 35 11.20 21.68 -4.42
N PRO A 36 9.92 21.53 -4.79
CA PRO A 36 9.53 20.55 -5.80
C PRO A 36 9.95 21.03 -7.18
N SER A 37 10.66 20.17 -7.91
CA SER A 37 10.83 20.34 -9.35
C SER A 37 9.55 19.95 -10.10
N MET A 38 9.39 20.40 -11.35
CA MET A 38 8.24 20.01 -12.17
C MET A 38 8.11 18.49 -12.35
N LYS A 39 9.24 17.77 -12.42
CA LYS A 39 9.25 16.30 -12.49
C LYS A 39 8.74 15.67 -11.19
N MET A 40 9.07 16.25 -10.04
CA MET A 40 8.57 15.79 -8.74
C MET A 40 7.07 15.98 -8.65
N LEU A 41 6.53 17.12 -9.07
CA LEU A 41 5.08 17.34 -9.09
C LEU A 41 4.33 16.33 -9.98
N ILE A 42 4.90 15.96 -11.13
CA ILE A 42 4.32 14.91 -11.97
C ILE A 42 4.34 13.58 -11.22
N GLY A 43 5.46 13.21 -10.61
CA GLY A 43 5.57 11.99 -9.79
C GLY A 43 4.57 11.97 -8.63
N ASP A 44 4.45 13.05 -7.89
CA ASP A 44 3.50 13.20 -6.77
C ASP A 44 2.06 13.08 -7.26
N SER A 45 1.72 13.69 -8.41
CA SER A 45 0.39 13.55 -9.01
C SER A 45 0.09 12.10 -9.41
N MET A 46 1.08 11.37 -9.92
CA MET A 46 0.95 9.95 -10.23
C MET A 46 0.76 9.12 -8.96
N LEU A 47 1.45 9.44 -7.86
CA LEU A 47 1.28 8.78 -6.56
C LEU A 47 -0.12 9.02 -5.99
N VAL A 48 -0.64 10.24 -6.08
CA VAL A 48 -2.03 10.55 -5.69
C VAL A 48 -3.02 9.74 -6.53
N GLY A 49 -2.83 9.69 -7.85
CA GLY A 49 -3.63 8.85 -8.74
C GLY A 49 -3.59 7.38 -8.34
N ALA A 50 -2.40 6.84 -8.08
CA ALA A 50 -2.22 5.47 -7.62
C ALA A 50 -2.94 5.20 -6.28
N ALA A 51 -2.84 6.12 -5.32
CA ALA A 51 -3.53 6.02 -4.03
C ALA A 51 -5.07 6.02 -4.20
N ILE A 52 -5.60 6.85 -5.10
CA ILE A 52 -7.04 6.87 -5.43
C ILE A 52 -7.48 5.55 -6.06
N PHE A 53 -6.75 5.00 -7.04
CA PHE A 53 -7.08 3.72 -7.65
C PHE A 53 -6.99 2.56 -6.66
N TRP A 54 -5.98 2.58 -5.77
CA TRP A 54 -5.83 1.58 -4.71
C TRP A 54 -6.98 1.60 -3.71
N GLY A 55 -7.32 2.79 -3.18
CA GLY A 55 -8.45 2.97 -2.29
C GLY A 55 -9.77 2.57 -2.94
N SER A 56 -9.96 2.97 -4.20
CA SER A 56 -11.13 2.62 -5.02
C SER A 56 -11.29 1.10 -5.18
N THR A 57 -10.19 0.36 -5.35
CA THR A 57 -10.23 -1.11 -5.45
C THR A 57 -10.80 -1.73 -4.17
N THR A 58 -10.35 -1.26 -3.01
CA THR A 58 -10.86 -1.73 -1.71
C THR A 58 -12.35 -1.42 -1.55
N VAL A 59 -12.77 -0.20 -1.90
CA VAL A 59 -14.18 0.22 -1.85
C VAL A 59 -15.02 -0.61 -2.82
N LEU A 60 -14.57 -0.81 -4.06
CA LEU A 60 -15.29 -1.59 -5.07
C LEU A 60 -15.50 -3.04 -4.62
N ILE A 61 -14.48 -3.68 -4.04
CA ILE A 61 -14.60 -5.05 -3.53
C ILE A 61 -15.62 -5.12 -2.39
N LYS A 62 -15.59 -4.14 -1.48
CA LYS A 62 -16.48 -4.10 -0.30
C LYS A 62 -17.92 -3.69 -0.62
N ALA A 63 -18.11 -2.75 -1.55
CA ALA A 63 -19.41 -2.16 -1.88
C ALA A 63 -20.15 -2.92 -2.99
N SER A 64 -19.58 -4.00 -3.53
CA SER A 64 -20.17 -4.80 -4.62
C SER A 64 -20.29 -6.28 -4.24
N PRO A 65 -20.99 -7.10 -5.05
CA PRO A 65 -21.09 -8.55 -4.84
C PRO A 65 -19.74 -9.28 -4.83
N LEU A 66 -18.64 -8.61 -5.22
CA LEU A 66 -17.28 -9.15 -5.15
C LEU A 66 -16.89 -9.61 -3.74
N VAL A 67 -17.48 -9.03 -2.68
CA VAL A 67 -17.24 -9.47 -1.30
C VAL A 67 -17.60 -10.94 -1.06
N MET A 68 -18.56 -11.47 -1.83
CA MET A 68 -19.01 -12.87 -1.74
C MET A 68 -18.07 -13.82 -2.48
N ILE A 69 -17.34 -13.31 -3.47
CA ILE A 69 -16.41 -14.09 -4.29
C ILE A 69 -15.17 -14.47 -3.46
N LYS A 70 -14.60 -15.66 -3.73
CA LYS A 70 -13.36 -16.10 -3.08
C LYS A 70 -12.22 -15.13 -3.43
N PRO A 71 -11.42 -14.66 -2.45
CA PRO A 71 -10.28 -13.76 -2.68
C PRO A 71 -9.33 -14.20 -3.79
N SER A 72 -9.09 -15.51 -3.91
CA SER A 72 -8.25 -16.09 -4.97
C SER A 72 -8.78 -15.84 -6.38
N LYS A 73 -10.10 -15.87 -6.58
CA LYS A 73 -10.72 -15.57 -7.88
C LYS A 73 -10.60 -14.07 -8.21
N THR A 74 -10.85 -13.20 -7.24
CA THR A 74 -10.70 -11.74 -7.42
C THR A 74 -9.26 -11.39 -7.80
N LEU A 75 -8.28 -11.95 -7.09
CA LEU A 75 -6.86 -11.78 -7.41
C LEU A 75 -6.52 -12.33 -8.81
N LEU A 76 -7.02 -13.51 -9.16
CA LEU A 76 -6.80 -14.12 -10.48
C LEU A 76 -7.26 -13.20 -11.62
N TYR A 77 -8.46 -12.62 -11.51
CA TYR A 77 -8.97 -11.72 -12.54
C TYR A 77 -8.14 -10.44 -12.66
N GLN A 78 -7.71 -9.84 -11.54
CA GLN A 78 -6.82 -8.68 -11.58
C GLN A 78 -5.50 -9.02 -12.27
N LEU A 79 -4.87 -10.13 -11.89
CA LEU A 79 -3.61 -10.58 -12.50
C LEU A 79 -3.78 -10.92 -13.98
N ALA A 80 -4.87 -11.58 -14.37
CA ALA A 80 -5.13 -11.92 -15.78
C ALA A 80 -5.31 -10.68 -16.64
N VAL A 81 -6.07 -9.69 -16.16
CA VAL A 81 -6.25 -8.41 -16.86
C VAL A 81 -4.92 -7.65 -16.94
N SER A 82 -4.15 -7.58 -15.86
CA SER A 82 -2.82 -6.96 -15.87
C SER A 82 -1.85 -7.67 -16.83
N ALA A 83 -1.85 -9.01 -16.86
CA ALA A 83 -1.01 -9.80 -17.74
C ALA A 83 -1.33 -9.60 -19.22
N ALA A 84 -2.58 -9.24 -19.56
CA ALA A 84 -2.96 -8.90 -20.92
C ALA A 84 -2.62 -7.43 -21.27
N ILE A 85 -2.91 -6.49 -20.38
CA ILE A 85 -2.80 -5.05 -20.66
C ILE A 85 -1.35 -4.56 -20.58
N LEU A 86 -0.58 -4.99 -19.57
CA LEU A 86 0.76 -4.45 -19.32
C LEU A 86 1.76 -4.74 -20.46
N PRO A 87 1.80 -5.94 -21.08
CA PRO A 87 2.66 -6.18 -22.24
C PRO A 87 2.31 -5.30 -23.44
N VAL A 88 1.01 -5.09 -23.69
CA VAL A 88 0.55 -4.19 -24.77
C VAL A 88 0.99 -2.76 -24.48
N ALA A 89 0.84 -2.29 -23.24
CA ALA A 89 1.29 -0.97 -22.83
C ALA A 89 2.82 -0.80 -22.95
N SER A 90 3.59 -1.81 -22.57
CA SER A 90 5.05 -1.86 -22.70
C SER A 90 5.47 -1.76 -24.17
N TRP A 91 4.80 -2.52 -25.06
CA TRP A 91 5.01 -2.45 -26.50
C TRP A 91 4.68 -1.08 -27.09
N LEU A 92 3.54 -0.49 -26.72
CA LEU A 92 3.15 0.86 -27.17
C LEU A 92 4.12 1.95 -26.72
N LYS A 93 4.82 1.76 -25.59
CA LYS A 93 5.87 2.66 -25.10
C LYS A 93 7.23 2.44 -25.74
N GLY A 94 7.38 1.42 -26.58
CA GLY A 94 8.66 1.07 -27.21
C GLY A 94 9.70 0.56 -26.22
N GLU A 95 9.27 -0.04 -25.11
CA GLU A 95 10.20 -0.63 -24.14
C GLU A 95 10.93 -1.84 -24.78
N PRO A 96 12.21 -2.07 -24.46
CA PRO A 96 13.02 -3.10 -25.10
C PRO A 96 12.59 -4.55 -24.77
N GLY A 97 11.55 -4.73 -23.96
CA GLY A 97 11.10 -6.02 -23.46
C GLY A 97 12.11 -6.66 -22.51
N ILE A 98 12.21 -7.99 -22.56
CA ILE A 98 13.14 -8.75 -21.70
C ILE A 98 14.55 -8.67 -22.30
N ALA A 99 15.31 -7.66 -21.88
CA ALA A 99 16.66 -7.40 -22.38
C ALA A 99 17.76 -8.21 -21.65
N LEU A 100 17.54 -8.59 -20.38
CA LEU A 100 18.54 -9.27 -19.55
C LEU A 100 17.88 -10.27 -18.60
N LEU A 101 18.40 -11.50 -18.59
CA LEU A 101 17.98 -12.60 -17.72
C LEU A 101 19.19 -13.11 -16.96
N THR A 102 19.50 -12.48 -15.82
CA THR A 102 20.48 -13.02 -14.87
C THR A 102 19.79 -13.88 -13.81
N PRO A 103 20.49 -14.83 -13.19
CA PRO A 103 19.94 -15.60 -12.07
C PRO A 103 19.40 -14.73 -10.94
N LEU A 104 20.02 -13.58 -10.67
CA LEU A 104 19.56 -12.60 -9.68
C LEU A 104 18.25 -11.93 -10.06
N ILE A 105 18.09 -11.54 -11.34
CA ILE A 105 16.83 -10.96 -11.83
C ILE A 105 15.72 -12.01 -11.76
N VAL A 106 16.00 -13.23 -12.21
CA VAL A 106 15.02 -14.33 -12.17
C VAL A 106 14.61 -14.66 -10.73
N SER A 107 15.57 -14.76 -9.80
CA SER A 107 15.27 -15.01 -8.39
C SER A 107 14.48 -13.87 -7.76
N SER A 108 14.79 -12.61 -8.10
CA SER A 108 14.04 -11.44 -7.66
C SER A 108 12.61 -11.44 -8.18
N ILE A 109 12.39 -11.81 -9.44
CA ILE A 109 11.04 -11.94 -10.04
C ILE A 109 10.27 -13.07 -9.35
N ILE A 110 10.90 -14.22 -9.08
CA ILE A 110 10.26 -15.34 -8.38
C ILE A 110 9.86 -14.90 -6.97
N TYR A 111 10.76 -14.26 -6.23
CA TYR A 111 10.46 -13.74 -4.90
C TYR A 111 9.31 -12.72 -4.93
N GLN A 112 9.38 -11.76 -5.84
CA GLN A 112 8.34 -10.73 -6.02
C GLN A 112 6.99 -11.35 -6.40
N THR A 113 6.97 -12.39 -7.22
CA THR A 113 5.72 -13.01 -7.70
C THR A 113 5.10 -13.90 -6.63
N VAL A 114 5.89 -14.80 -6.03
CA VAL A 114 5.38 -15.81 -5.09
C VAL A 114 5.13 -15.19 -3.72
N TRP A 115 6.14 -14.54 -3.14
CA TRP A 115 6.04 -14.05 -1.77
C TRP A 115 5.35 -12.70 -1.71
N VAL A 116 5.79 -11.73 -2.52
CA VAL A 116 5.26 -10.37 -2.42
C VAL A 116 3.87 -10.30 -3.05
N ALA A 117 3.72 -10.60 -4.34
CA ALA A 117 2.44 -10.45 -5.01
C ALA A 117 1.43 -11.50 -4.57
N PHE A 118 1.71 -12.79 -4.71
CA PHE A 118 0.71 -13.83 -4.49
C PHE A 118 0.31 -13.97 -3.01
N VAL A 119 1.28 -14.22 -2.11
CA VAL A 119 0.98 -14.46 -0.68
C VAL A 119 0.40 -13.20 -0.02
N THR A 120 1.04 -12.03 -0.18
CA THR A 120 0.54 -10.83 0.53
C THR A 120 -0.79 -10.33 -0.02
N TYR A 121 -1.04 -10.39 -1.34
CA TYR A 121 -2.34 -9.95 -1.86
C TYR A 121 -3.46 -10.94 -1.51
N LEU A 122 -3.18 -12.24 -1.48
CA LEU A 122 -4.18 -13.21 -1.02
C LEU A 122 -4.57 -12.94 0.44
N ALA A 123 -3.58 -12.70 1.31
CA ALA A 123 -3.81 -12.31 2.69
C ALA A 123 -4.55 -10.97 2.77
N TRP A 124 -4.16 -9.97 1.97
CA TRP A 124 -4.80 -8.67 1.91
C TRP A 124 -6.27 -8.77 1.50
N PHE A 125 -6.60 -9.51 0.45
CA PHE A 125 -8.00 -9.66 0.03
C PHE A 125 -8.83 -10.48 1.02
N TRP A 126 -8.21 -11.45 1.70
CA TRP A 126 -8.86 -12.11 2.83
C TRP A 126 -9.15 -11.11 3.96
N LEU A 127 -8.19 -10.26 4.31
CA LEU A 127 -8.36 -9.21 5.31
C LEU A 127 -9.44 -8.20 4.91
N VAL A 128 -9.41 -7.70 3.67
CA VAL A 128 -10.43 -6.82 3.11
C VAL A 128 -11.80 -7.45 3.16
N ARG A 129 -11.94 -8.77 3.03
CA ARG A 129 -13.26 -9.40 3.18
C ARG A 129 -13.74 -9.39 4.64
N HIS A 130 -12.86 -9.66 5.61
CA HIS A 130 -13.26 -9.92 7.01
C HIS A 130 -13.22 -8.68 7.92
N TYR A 131 -12.43 -7.66 7.59
CA TYR A 131 -12.22 -6.50 8.46
C TYR A 131 -12.72 -5.19 7.84
N PRO A 132 -13.09 -4.18 8.64
CA PRO A 132 -13.41 -2.85 8.15
C PRO A 132 -12.19 -2.19 7.47
N PRO A 133 -12.35 -1.47 6.34
CA PRO A 133 -11.29 -0.74 5.65
C PRO A 133 -10.58 0.28 6.54
N SER A 134 -11.27 0.90 7.51
CA SER A 134 -10.65 1.87 8.42
C SER A 134 -9.57 1.23 9.30
N ARG A 135 -9.84 0.02 9.83
CA ARG A 135 -8.84 -0.76 10.58
C ARG A 135 -7.72 -1.24 9.67
N LEU A 136 -8.04 -1.70 8.47
CA LEU A 136 -7.01 -2.15 7.51
C LEU A 136 -6.09 -1.01 7.07
N ALA A 137 -6.66 0.16 6.81
CA ALA A 137 -5.90 1.35 6.43
C ALA A 137 -4.91 1.75 7.53
N SER A 138 -5.29 1.69 8.81
CA SER A 138 -4.36 2.04 9.89
C SER A 138 -3.16 1.08 9.96
N PHE A 139 -3.36 -0.22 9.68
CA PHE A 139 -2.26 -1.18 9.61
C PHE A 139 -1.30 -0.93 8.44
N THR A 140 -1.74 -0.34 7.33
CA THR A 140 -0.83 -0.02 6.21
C THR A 140 0.21 1.04 6.57
N PHE A 141 -0.03 1.87 7.60
CA PHE A 141 0.97 2.80 8.13
C PHE A 141 2.12 2.11 8.86
N LEU A 142 1.98 0.83 9.21
CA LEU A 142 3.06 0.06 9.82
C LEU A 142 4.15 -0.32 8.80
N SER A 143 3.79 -0.47 7.51
CA SER A 143 4.71 -0.87 6.45
C SER A 143 5.96 0.02 6.32
N PRO A 144 5.87 1.36 6.20
CA PRO A 144 7.06 2.21 6.14
C PRO A 144 7.92 2.12 7.41
N LEU A 145 7.31 1.95 8.58
CA LEU A 145 8.04 1.82 9.85
C LEU A 145 8.83 0.52 9.92
N VAL A 146 8.21 -0.60 9.54
CA VAL A 146 8.92 -1.88 9.43
C VAL A 146 10.04 -1.79 8.40
N GLY A 147 9.83 -1.07 7.30
CA GLY A 147 10.86 -0.79 6.30
C GLY A 147 12.07 -0.07 6.88
N VAL A 148 11.85 1.03 7.62
CA VAL A 148 12.96 1.80 8.23
C VAL A 148 13.62 1.03 9.38
N LEU A 149 12.86 0.27 10.17
CA LEU A 149 13.44 -0.62 11.19
C LEU A 149 14.29 -1.74 10.57
N ALA A 150 13.84 -2.31 9.46
CA ALA A 150 14.61 -3.29 8.70
C ALA A 150 15.87 -2.66 8.10
N GLY A 151 15.81 -1.43 7.59
CA GLY A 151 16.99 -0.66 7.18
C GLY A 151 17.99 -0.47 8.33
N GLY A 152 17.51 -0.07 9.51
CA GLY A 152 18.34 0.05 10.70
C GLY A 152 19.00 -1.28 11.12
N PHE A 153 18.25 -2.39 11.09
CA PHE A 153 18.74 -3.69 11.54
C PHE A 153 19.63 -4.42 10.52
N PHE A 154 19.22 -4.46 9.24
CA PHE A 154 19.93 -5.21 8.21
C PHE A 154 21.00 -4.37 7.49
N LEU A 155 20.79 -3.06 7.35
CA LEU A 155 21.69 -2.16 6.62
C LEU A 155 22.52 -1.26 7.56
N ASN A 156 22.34 -1.39 8.88
CA ASN A 156 22.99 -0.56 9.91
C ASN A 156 22.73 0.94 9.71
N GLU A 157 21.55 1.31 9.21
CA GLU A 157 21.15 2.71 9.09
C GLU A 157 20.91 3.35 10.47
N PRO A 158 21.30 4.62 10.67
CA PRO A 158 21.12 5.28 11.96
C PRO A 158 19.64 5.48 12.28
N ILE A 159 19.21 4.92 13.41
CA ILE A 159 17.86 5.13 13.93
C ILE A 159 17.76 6.56 14.48
N SER A 160 17.05 7.43 13.76
CA SER A 160 16.86 8.81 14.17
C SER A 160 15.84 8.92 15.32
N PRO A 161 15.95 9.93 16.20
CA PRO A 161 14.91 10.21 17.21
C PRO A 161 13.53 10.44 16.58
N MET A 162 13.48 10.91 15.34
CA MET A 162 12.23 11.12 14.59
C MET A 162 11.56 9.81 14.22
N LEU A 163 12.32 8.73 13.97
CA LEU A 163 11.76 7.40 13.77
C LEU A 163 11.00 6.96 15.04
N ILE A 164 11.56 7.20 16.22
CA ILE A 164 10.93 6.84 17.50
C ILE A 164 9.62 7.62 17.69
N ILE A 165 9.63 8.94 17.45
CA ILE A 165 8.41 9.76 17.53
C ILE A 165 7.35 9.26 16.55
N SER A 166 7.77 8.91 15.33
CA SER A 166 6.87 8.40 14.28
C SER A 166 6.28 7.04 14.64
N LEU A 167 7.08 6.14 15.22
CA LEU A 167 6.63 4.84 15.75
C LEU A 167 5.56 5.02 16.84
N VAL A 168 5.78 5.95 17.77
CA VAL A 168 4.83 6.23 18.85
C VAL A 168 3.52 6.80 18.29
N LEU A 169 3.58 7.76 17.37
CA LEU A 169 2.39 8.35 16.76
C LEU A 169 1.58 7.33 15.95
N VAL A 170 2.24 6.52 15.13
CA VAL A 170 1.56 5.46 14.36
C VAL A 170 1.00 4.39 15.29
N GLY A 171 1.75 3.96 16.30
CA GLY A 171 1.27 3.00 17.30
C GLY A 171 0.04 3.49 18.05
N ALA A 172 0.07 4.75 18.51
CA ALA A 172 -1.07 5.40 19.15
C ALA A 172 -2.26 5.53 18.20
N GLY A 173 -2.01 5.91 16.95
CA GLY A 173 -3.04 6.01 15.91
C GLY A 173 -3.73 4.68 15.63
N ILE A 174 -2.95 3.60 15.45
CA ILE A 174 -3.47 2.24 15.26
C ILE A 174 -4.29 1.80 16.48
N TYR A 175 -3.81 2.07 17.69
CA TYR A 175 -4.54 1.76 18.92
C TYR A 175 -5.89 2.47 18.98
N LEU A 176 -5.93 3.78 18.68
CA LEU A 176 -7.17 4.57 18.68
C LEU A 176 -8.18 4.11 17.63
N VAL A 177 -7.73 3.65 16.46
CA VAL A 177 -8.60 3.12 15.40
C VAL A 177 -9.22 1.77 15.78
N ASN A 178 -8.50 0.97 16.57
CA ASN A 178 -8.90 -0.39 16.95
C ASN A 178 -9.63 -0.49 18.30
N ARG A 179 -9.73 0.60 19.04
CA ARG A 179 -10.55 0.72 20.27
C ARG A 179 -12.04 0.77 19.93
#